data_AF-A0A818KR47-F1
#
_entry.id   AF-A0A818KR47-F1
#
_cell.length_a   1.000
_cell.length_b   1.000
_cell.length_c   1.000
_cell.angle_alpha   90.00
_cell.angle_beta   90.00
_cell.angle_gamma   90.00
#
_symmetry.space_group_name_H-M   'P 1'
#
loop_
_entity.id
_entity.type
_entity.pdbx_description
1 polymer ?
#
loop_
_entity_poly.entity_id
_entity_poly.type
_entity_poly.pdbx_seq_one_letter_code
_entity_poly.pdbx_strand_id
1 'polypeptide(L)'
;MRCLLFESLLVLAYLIRNGNEKVVKSAREHLYDLRSLENFSYHDEHDNDQGINIRHKVKELIEFIEDDDRIRDERKKAKANRDKYIGMSNESSSNRSNDRWNNNDELSNSTKTKDFVSENYSLDK
;
A
#
# COMPACT_ATOMS: atom_id res chain seq x y z
N MET A 1 -24.45 17.11 -14.50
CA MET A 1 -25.03 16.13 -13.53
C MET A 1 -23.94 15.61 -12.61
N ARG A 2 -24.20 15.47 -11.31
CA ARG A 2 -23.32 14.66 -10.43
C ARG A 2 -23.67 13.19 -10.61
N CYS A 3 -22.68 12.36 -10.90
CA CYS A 3 -22.90 10.93 -11.11
C CYS A 3 -22.51 10.16 -9.85
N LEU A 4 -23.46 10.00 -8.92
CA LEU A 4 -23.27 9.40 -7.58
C LEU A 4 -22.47 8.09 -7.54
N LEU A 5 -22.47 7.34 -8.66
CA LEU A 5 -21.66 6.15 -8.84
C LEU A 5 -20.16 6.46 -8.75
N PHE A 6 -19.69 7.53 -9.39
CA PHE A 6 -18.29 7.92 -9.36
C PHE A 6 -17.84 8.30 -7.95
N GLU A 7 -18.61 9.11 -7.21
CA GLU A 7 -18.27 9.47 -5.83
C GLU A 7 -18.25 8.23 -4.92
N SER A 8 -19.17 7.28 -5.12
CA SER A 8 -19.19 6.03 -4.33
C SER A 8 -17.95 5.16 -4.57
N LEU A 9 -17.46 5.09 -5.82
CA LEU A 9 -16.24 4.37 -6.17
C LEU A 9 -14.99 5.02 -5.57
N LEU A 10 -14.96 6.35 -5.53
CA LEU A 10 -13.89 7.09 -4.86
C LEU A 10 -13.85 6.80 -3.36
N VAL A 11 -15.02 6.79 -2.71
CA VAL A 11 -15.14 6.45 -1.29
C VAL A 11 -14.69 5.02 -1.05
N LEU A 12 -15.13 4.05 -1.87
CA LEU A 12 -14.71 2.66 -1.74
C LEU A 12 -13.18 2.52 -1.86
N ALA A 13 -12.57 3.14 -2.88
CA ALA A 13 -11.13 3.15 -3.06
C ALA A 13 -10.38 3.72 -1.84
N TYR A 14 -10.91 4.79 -1.24
CA TYR A 14 -10.34 5.39 -0.04
C TYR A 14 -10.44 4.45 1.18
N LEU A 15 -11.58 3.80 1.37
CA LEU A 15 -11.80 2.87 2.49
C LEU A 15 -10.95 1.61 2.39
N ILE A 16 -10.66 1.12 1.19
CA ILE A 16 -9.75 -0.03 1.02
C ILE A 16 -8.33 0.35 1.49
N ARG A 17 -7.88 1.57 1.18
CA ARG A 17 -6.54 2.07 1.56
C ARG A 17 -6.43 2.45 3.03
N ASN A 18 -7.46 3.07 3.62
CA ASN A 18 -7.38 3.71 4.94
C ASN A 18 -8.31 3.09 6.01
N GLY A 19 -9.28 2.29 5.60
CA GLY A 19 -10.34 1.74 6.46
C GLY A 19 -9.94 0.44 7.15
N ASN A 20 -10.93 -0.29 7.66
CA ASN A 20 -10.72 -1.59 8.30
C ASN A 20 -10.37 -2.68 7.26
N GLU A 21 -9.57 -3.67 7.64
CA GLU A 21 -9.23 -4.83 6.80
C GLU A 21 -10.47 -5.60 6.34
N LYS A 22 -11.50 -5.62 7.18
CA LYS A 22 -12.80 -6.22 6.84
C LYS A 22 -13.45 -5.62 5.59
N VAL A 23 -13.16 -4.35 5.28
CA VAL A 23 -13.68 -3.68 4.06
C VAL A 23 -13.10 -4.33 2.81
N VAL A 24 -11.82 -4.72 2.83
CA VAL A 24 -11.17 -5.40 1.70
C VAL A 24 -11.82 -6.76 1.43
N LYS A 25 -12.09 -7.52 2.50
CA LYS A 25 -12.76 -8.82 2.39
C LYS A 25 -14.16 -8.67 1.79
N SER A 26 -14.95 -7.72 2.29
CA SER A 26 -16.29 -7.43 1.76
C SER A 26 -16.25 -6.96 0.31
N ALA A 27 -15.27 -6.13 -0.06
CA ALA A 27 -15.09 -5.68 -1.44
C ALA A 27 -14.77 -6.85 -2.41
N ARG A 28 -14.07 -7.89 -1.94
CA ARG A 28 -13.81 -9.11 -2.73
C ARG A 28 -15.05 -9.98 -2.90
N GLU A 29 -15.87 -10.10 -1.86
CA GLU A 29 -17.14 -10.83 -1.94
C GLU A 29 -18.08 -10.21 -2.99
N HIS A 30 -18.05 -8.87 -3.13
CA HIS A 30 -18.84 -8.10 -4.10
C HIS A 30 -18.08 -7.73 -5.38
N LEU A 31 -17.00 -8.45 -5.72
CA LEU A 31 -16.21 -8.14 -6.92
C LEU A 31 -17.02 -8.30 -8.22
N TYR A 32 -18.00 -9.22 -8.24
CA TYR A 32 -18.91 -9.41 -9.37
C TYR A 32 -19.78 -8.18 -9.64
N ASP A 33 -20.24 -7.51 -8.58
CA ASP A 33 -21.03 -6.28 -8.69
C ASP A 33 -20.18 -5.16 -9.31
N LEU A 34 -18.91 -5.05 -8.90
CA LEU A 34 -17.97 -4.11 -9.51
C LEU A 34 -17.69 -4.43 -10.98
N ARG A 35 -17.49 -5.70 -11.33
CA ARG A 35 -17.26 -6.12 -12.73
C ARG A 35 -18.45 -5.77 -13.64
N SER A 36 -19.68 -5.78 -13.11
CA SER A 36 -20.85 -5.35 -13.89
C SER A 36 -20.79 -3.88 -14.34
N LEU A 37 -20.04 -3.04 -13.60
CA LEU A 37 -19.89 -1.60 -13.90
C LEU A 37 -18.81 -1.32 -14.97
N GLU A 38 -18.02 -2.30 -15.39
CA GLU A 38 -16.99 -2.12 -16.42
C GLU A 38 -17.58 -1.75 -17.79
N ASN A 39 -18.82 -2.19 -18.05
CA ASN A 39 -19.55 -1.90 -19.28
C ASN A 39 -20.60 -0.78 -19.09
N PHE A 40 -20.50 -0.01 -18.01
CA PHE A 40 -21.41 1.09 -17.74
C PHE A 40 -21.30 2.18 -18.81
N SER A 41 -22.44 2.55 -19.40
CA SER A 41 -22.53 3.59 -20.42
C SER A 41 -23.57 4.61 -20.01
N TYR A 42 -23.20 5.89 -20.10
CA TYR A 42 -24.08 7.01 -19.84
C TYR A 42 -23.73 8.13 -20.79
N HIS A 43 -24.67 8.47 -21.68
CA HIS A 43 -24.55 9.59 -22.60
C HIS A 43 -25.41 10.73 -22.08
N ASP A 44 -24.81 11.93 -21.99
CA ASP A 44 -25.52 13.15 -21.60
C ASP A 44 -26.36 13.71 -22.77
N GLU A 45 -27.14 14.77 -22.53
CA GLU A 45 -27.97 15.45 -23.54
C GLU A 45 -27.19 15.95 -24.78
N HIS A 46 -25.86 16.08 -24.65
CA HIS A 46 -24.94 16.50 -25.70
C HIS A 46 -24.16 15.33 -26.34
N ASP A 47 -24.62 14.08 -26.16
CA ASP A 47 -23.96 12.84 -26.63
C ASP A 47 -22.53 12.63 -26.07
N ASN A 48 -22.21 13.30 -24.96
CA ASN A 48 -20.95 13.14 -24.27
C ASN A 48 -21.02 11.91 -23.34
N ASP A 49 -20.09 10.96 -23.52
CA ASP A 49 -19.97 9.77 -22.67
C ASP A 49 -19.40 10.12 -21.28
N GLN A 50 -20.28 10.29 -20.30
CA GLN A 50 -19.89 10.47 -18.90
C GLN A 50 -19.54 9.14 -18.21
N GLY A 51 -19.87 8.01 -18.85
CA GLY A 51 -19.58 6.67 -18.35
C GLY A 51 -18.09 6.30 -18.43
N ILE A 52 -17.32 6.93 -19.32
CA ILE A 52 -15.90 6.56 -19.54
C ILE A 52 -15.04 6.65 -18.27
N ASN A 53 -15.22 7.70 -17.47
CA ASN A 53 -14.48 7.89 -16.23
C ASN A 53 -14.82 6.80 -15.21
N ILE A 54 -16.08 6.36 -15.18
CA ILE A 54 -16.55 5.29 -14.29
C ILE A 54 -15.94 3.97 -14.72
N ARG A 55 -15.99 3.63 -16.02
CA ARG A 55 -15.39 2.39 -16.55
C ARG A 55 -13.91 2.29 -16.26
N HIS A 56 -13.16 3.38 -16.49
CA HIS A 56 -11.73 3.42 -16.17
C HIS A 56 -11.49 3.25 -14.66
N LYS A 57 -12.27 3.94 -13.82
CA LYS A 57 -12.08 3.89 -12.38
C LYS A 57 -12.41 2.52 -11.78
N VAL A 58 -13.44 1.87 -12.28
CA VAL A 58 -13.83 0.51 -11.88
C VAL A 58 -12.73 -0.49 -12.23
N LYS A 59 -12.18 -0.42 -13.44
CA LYS A 59 -11.06 -1.31 -13.84
C LYS A 59 -9.84 -1.15 -12.95
N GLU A 60 -9.42 0.10 -12.70
CA GLU A 60 -8.32 0.41 -11.78
C GLU A 60 -8.61 -0.14 -10.37
N LEU A 61 -9.86 -0.03 -9.92
CA LEU A 61 -10.27 -0.49 -8.59
C LEU A 61 -10.28 -2.01 -8.47
N ILE A 62 -10.75 -2.73 -9.50
CA ILE A 62 -10.75 -4.20 -9.53
C ILE A 62 -9.31 -4.71 -9.51
N GLU A 63 -8.44 -4.21 -10.38
CA GLU A 63 -7.03 -4.55 -10.41
C GLU A 63 -6.36 -4.29 -9.04
N PHE A 64 -6.73 -3.18 -8.40
CA PHE A 64 -6.23 -2.87 -7.06
C PHE A 64 -6.75 -3.81 -5.97
N ILE A 65 -8.00 -4.29 -6.05
CA ILE A 65 -8.61 -5.20 -5.06
C ILE A 65 -8.02 -6.62 -5.16
N GLU A 66 -7.65 -7.02 -6.36
CA GLU A 66 -7.06 -8.33 -6.69
C GLU A 66 -5.59 -8.46 -6.22
N ASP A 67 -4.86 -7.34 -6.07
CA ASP A 67 -3.47 -7.33 -5.61
C ASP A 67 -3.36 -7.14 -4.08
N ASP A 68 -3.33 -8.28 -3.35
CA ASP A 68 -3.19 -8.33 -1.89
C ASP A 68 -1.93 -7.64 -1.36
N ASP A 69 -0.81 -7.80 -2.06
CA ASP A 69 0.49 -7.31 -1.60
C ASP A 69 0.55 -5.78 -1.73
N ARG A 70 0.07 -5.24 -2.85
CA ARG A 70 -0.07 -3.81 -3.05
C ARG A 70 -1.02 -3.16 -2.03
N ILE A 71 -2.13 -3.82 -1.68
CA ILE A 71 -3.03 -3.34 -0.63
C ILE A 71 -2.32 -3.29 0.73
N ARG A 72 -1.56 -4.33 1.08
CA ARG A 72 -0.81 -4.39 2.35
C ARG A 72 0.20 -3.25 2.45
N ASP A 73 0.94 -2.99 1.38
CA ASP A 73 1.93 -1.91 1.33
C ASP A 73 1.30 -0.52 1.46
N GLU A 74 0.22 -0.25 0.71
CA GLU A 74 -0.51 1.02 0.81
C GLU A 74 -1.11 1.23 2.20
N ARG A 75 -1.65 0.19 2.83
CA ARG A 75 -2.19 0.27 4.20
C ARG A 75 -1.09 0.50 5.24
N LYS A 76 0.08 -0.13 5.08
CA LYS A 76 1.25 0.09 5.96
C LYS A 76 1.74 1.54 5.85
N LYS A 77 1.82 2.08 4.63
CA LYS A 77 2.13 3.51 4.39
C LYS A 77 1.07 4.44 4.98
N ALA A 78 -0.21 4.14 4.79
CA ALA A 78 -1.31 4.94 5.33
C ALA A 78 -1.32 4.98 6.86
N LYS A 79 -1.03 3.85 7.52
CA LYS A 79 -0.89 3.76 8.98
C LYS A 79 0.29 4.62 9.46
N ALA A 80 1.46 4.47 8.84
CA ALA A 80 2.63 5.27 9.16
C ALA A 80 2.42 6.77 8.92
N ASN A 81 1.61 7.17 7.93
CA ASN A 81 1.28 8.57 7.69
C ASN A 81 0.30 9.11 8.75
N ARG A 82 -0.67 8.30 9.17
CA ARG A 82 -1.62 8.68 10.24
C ARG A 82 -0.92 8.88 11.58
N ASP A 83 -0.01 7.99 11.94
CA ASP A 83 0.72 8.04 13.22
C ASP A 83 1.58 9.31 13.35
N LYS A 84 2.03 9.91 12.23
CA LYS A 84 2.78 11.18 12.22
C LYS A 84 1.94 12.40 12.62
N TYR A 85 0.64 12.40 12.34
CA TYR A 85 -0.23 13.57 12.60
C TYR A 85 -1.00 13.47 13.92
N ILE A 86 -1.10 12.28 14.53
CA ILE A 86 -1.78 12.08 15.83
C ILE A 86 -0.95 12.67 17.00
N GLY A 87 0.35 12.89 16.83
CA GLY A 87 1.25 13.37 17.90
C GLY A 87 1.62 14.86 17.89
N MET A 88 1.09 15.66 16.97
CA MET A 88 1.38 17.11 16.89
C MET A 88 0.30 17.94 17.60
N SER A 89 0.04 17.63 18.87
CA SER A 89 -0.60 18.57 19.79
C SER A 89 0.49 19.38 20.48
N ASN A 90 0.47 20.70 20.28
CA ASN A 90 1.26 21.69 21.04
C ASN A 90 1.01 21.51 22.54
N GLU A 91 1.89 20.78 23.22
CA GLU A 91 2.21 21.00 24.63
C GLU A 91 3.59 20.36 24.88
N SER A 92 4.52 21.16 25.35
CA SER A 92 5.88 20.82 25.75
C SER A 92 6.05 19.42 26.37
N SER A 93 6.97 18.61 25.82
CA SER A 93 7.73 17.55 26.51
C SER A 93 8.83 17.04 25.56
N SER A 94 10.05 17.58 25.58
CA SER A 94 11.18 17.00 26.35
C SER A 94 11.06 15.48 26.62
N ASN A 95 12.08 14.75 26.17
CA ASN A 95 12.38 13.34 26.46
C ASN A 95 11.40 12.28 25.95
N ARG A 96 11.59 11.83 24.71
CA ARG A 96 11.52 10.39 24.38
C ARG A 96 12.62 10.01 23.39
N SER A 97 13.82 9.79 23.94
CA SER A 97 14.73 8.80 23.37
C SER A 97 13.99 7.47 23.37
N ASN A 98 13.70 6.95 22.18
CA ASN A 98 13.33 5.55 22.01
C ASN A 98 13.90 5.07 20.68
N ASP A 99 15.12 4.56 20.79
CA ASP A 99 15.75 3.52 20.00
C ASP A 99 15.07 3.15 18.67
N ARG A 100 15.51 3.83 17.61
CA ARG A 100 15.48 3.29 16.25
C ARG A 100 16.68 2.34 16.09
N TRP A 101 16.51 1.09 16.54
CA TRP A 101 17.32 -0.04 16.04
C TRP A 101 17.13 -0.10 14.52
N ASN A 102 18.12 0.24 13.70
CA ASN A 102 19.41 -0.39 13.37
C ASN A 102 19.32 -0.93 11.93
N ASN A 103 19.57 -0.05 10.96
CA ASN A 103 20.01 -0.45 9.62
C ASN A 103 21.54 -0.49 9.66
N ASN A 104 22.08 -1.66 9.96
CA ASN A 104 23.49 -2.01 9.72
C ASN A 104 23.54 -3.46 9.25
N ASP A 105 22.99 -3.72 8.07
CA ASP A 105 23.43 -4.85 7.25
C ASP A 105 24.46 -4.32 6.25
N GLU A 106 25.62 -3.94 6.78
CA GLU A 106 26.83 -3.80 5.99
C GLU A 106 27.94 -4.68 6.58
N LEU A 107 28.30 -5.67 5.77
CA LEU A 107 29.70 -6.06 5.57
C LEU A 107 30.42 -6.71 6.76
N SER A 108 29.91 -7.85 7.24
CA SER A 108 30.68 -8.78 8.09
C SER A 108 30.79 -10.18 7.47
N ASN A 109 31.32 -10.28 6.24
CA ASN A 109 31.71 -11.57 5.65
C ASN A 109 33.12 -11.58 5.04
N SER A 110 33.96 -10.56 5.30
CA SER A 110 35.32 -10.49 4.72
C SER A 110 36.46 -10.88 5.67
N THR A 111 36.23 -11.09 6.96
CA THR A 111 37.32 -11.30 7.93
C THR A 111 37.48 -12.77 8.36
N LYS A 112 36.53 -13.65 8.03
CA LYS A 112 36.55 -15.06 8.47
C LYS A 112 37.39 -16.00 7.59
N THR A 113 37.88 -15.53 6.44
CA THR A 113 38.59 -16.37 5.46
C THR A 113 40.12 -16.21 5.49
N LYS A 114 40.66 -15.22 6.21
CA LYS A 114 42.12 -14.99 6.27
C LYS A 114 42.80 -15.77 7.40
N ASP A 115 42.09 -16.08 8.47
CA ASP A 115 42.67 -16.78 9.63
C ASP A 115 42.73 -18.31 9.42
N PHE A 116 41.92 -18.88 8.52
CA PHE A 116 41.95 -20.33 8.22
C PHE A 116 43.04 -20.72 7.20
N VAL A 117 43.49 -19.78 6.37
CA VAL A 117 44.47 -20.05 5.29
C VAL A 117 45.92 -19.94 5.78
N SER A 118 46.20 -19.10 6.78
CA SER A 118 47.56 -18.92 7.30
C SER A 118 48.06 -20.03 8.22
N GLU A 119 47.18 -20.88 8.75
CA GLU A 119 47.58 -21.97 9.67
C GLU A 119 47.87 -23.30 8.94
N ASN A 120 47.57 -23.40 7.64
CA ASN A 120 47.76 -24.61 6.83
C ASN A 120 48.95 -24.58 5.84
N TYR A 121 49.84 -23.58 5.91
CA TYR A 121 51.02 -23.46 5.03
C TYR A 121 52.38 -23.45 5.74
N SER A 122 52.46 -23.86 7.02
CA SER A 122 53.75 -23.99 7.75
C SER A 122 54.08 -25.41 8.21
N LEU A 123 53.37 -26.43 7.73
CA LEU A 123 53.72 -27.82 7.95
C LEU A 123 53.49 -28.60 6.65
N ASP A 124 54.43 -28.46 5.72
CA ASP A 124 54.97 -29.56 4.91
C ASP A 124 56.02 -29.03 3.91
N LYS A 125 57.30 -29.20 4.28
CA LYS A 125 58.55 -29.06 3.49
C LYS A 125 59.06 -27.67 3.13
#